data_AF-A0A9E6BS30-F1
#
_entry.id   AF-A0A9E6BS30-F1
#
_cell.length_a   1.000
_cell.length_b   1.000
_cell.length_c   1.000
_cell.angle_alpha   90.00
_cell.angle_beta   90.00
_cell.angle_gamma   90.00
#
_symmetry.space_group_name_H-M   'P 1'
#
loop_
_entity.id
_entity.type
_entity.pdbx_description
1 polymer ?
#
loop_
_entity_poly.entity_id
_entity_poly.type
_entity_poly.pdbx_seq_one_letter_code
_entity_poly.pdbx_strand_id
1 'polypeptide(L)'
;MKRVLGILCGCIFAWLLTSWLLAPSGPEATTEAAPPLSLDGYMDEKLPEADESRKPEMKVDNSACYVCHGNLEEEPLVVRHGQEEIGCIKCHGESLDHRNDEDNVTPPDKMYGPRDIDRMCRECHETHDAPARSVLRRWKKRCPEKTDPRTIVCTDCHFRHKLSVRTVEWDKKTGEVLVRRELPAGAGPSPNNAQKAKKPANDRKTKKDSRD
;
A
#
# COMPACT_ATOMS: atom_id res chain seq x y z
N MET A 1 33.90 -41.46 -46.07
CA MET A 1 33.98 -42.94 -46.02
C MET A 1 33.75 -43.33 -44.56
N LYS A 2 32.81 -44.16 -44.10
CA LYS A 2 31.78 -45.07 -44.64
C LYS A 2 30.66 -45.16 -43.59
N ARG A 3 29.42 -45.38 -44.05
CA ARG A 3 28.23 -45.74 -43.28
C ARG A 3 28.37 -47.15 -42.67
N VAL A 4 27.79 -47.42 -41.49
CA VAL A 4 27.17 -48.72 -41.18
C VAL A 4 25.93 -48.51 -40.31
N LEU A 5 24.91 -49.26 -40.68
CA LEU A 5 23.52 -49.31 -40.26
C LEU A 5 23.30 -50.70 -39.61
N GLY A 6 22.42 -50.78 -38.61
CA GLY A 6 21.83 -52.03 -38.08
C GLY A 6 21.09 -51.68 -36.78
N ILE A 7 19.77 -51.63 -36.66
CA ILE A 7 18.67 -52.55 -37.01
C ILE A 7 18.79 -53.91 -36.31
N LEU A 8 18.13 -54.02 -35.16
CA LEU A 8 17.43 -55.18 -34.61
C LEU A 8 16.24 -54.56 -33.83
N CYS A 9 15.02 -54.49 -34.38
CA CYS A 9 14.05 -55.57 -34.54
C CYS A 9 13.76 -56.29 -33.21
N GLY A 10 12.66 -55.93 -32.57
CA GLY A 10 12.20 -56.52 -31.32
C GLY A 10 10.79 -56.06 -30.99
N CYS A 11 9.82 -56.72 -31.61
CA CYS A 11 8.38 -56.56 -31.48
C CYS A 11 7.89 -56.49 -30.02
N ILE A 12 7.18 -55.42 -29.65
CA ILE A 12 6.06 -55.50 -28.69
C ILE A 12 4.94 -54.61 -29.24
N PHE A 13 4.18 -55.19 -30.17
CA PHE A 13 2.91 -54.65 -30.61
C PHE A 13 1.82 -55.14 -29.66
N ALA A 14 0.85 -54.26 -29.46
CA ALA A 14 -0.49 -54.52 -28.95
C ALA A 14 -0.57 -54.91 -27.47
N TRP A 15 -1.02 -53.96 -26.64
CA TRP A 15 -2.04 -54.17 -25.60
C TRP A 15 -2.50 -52.78 -25.10
N LEU A 16 -3.04 -51.97 -26.02
CA LEU A 16 -3.68 -50.69 -25.69
C LEU A 16 -4.91 -50.52 -26.58
N LEU A 17 -5.98 -51.24 -26.26
CA LEU A 17 -7.34 -50.95 -26.72
C LEU A 17 -8.31 -51.86 -25.96
N THR A 18 -8.79 -51.37 -24.81
CA THR A 18 -10.17 -51.50 -24.31
C THR A 18 -10.18 -51.12 -22.83
N SER A 19 -10.43 -49.85 -22.53
CA SER A 19 -11.14 -49.39 -21.31
C SER A 19 -11.13 -47.86 -21.27
N TRP A 20 -11.81 -47.26 -22.26
CA TRP A 20 -12.16 -45.85 -22.28
C TRP A 20 -13.68 -45.75 -22.46
N LEU A 21 -14.44 -46.42 -21.60
CA LEU A 21 -15.87 -46.20 -21.40
C LEU A 21 -16.18 -46.67 -19.98
N LEU A 22 -16.86 -45.82 -19.21
CA LEU A 22 -17.11 -45.86 -17.77
C LEU A 22 -16.03 -45.21 -16.89
N ALA A 23 -15.85 -43.89 -17.05
CA ALA A 23 -15.68 -43.06 -15.87
C ALA A 23 -17.07 -42.95 -15.20
N PRO A 24 -17.27 -43.40 -13.95
CA PRO A 24 -18.44 -43.01 -13.20
C PRO A 24 -18.40 -41.49 -13.05
N SER A 25 -19.45 -40.82 -13.51
CA SER A 25 -19.77 -39.45 -13.10
C SER A 25 -19.80 -39.44 -11.57
N GLY A 26 -18.71 -38.93 -10.98
CA GLY A 26 -18.61 -38.75 -9.55
C GLY A 26 -19.80 -37.93 -9.06
N PRO A 27 -20.31 -38.20 -7.85
CA PRO A 27 -21.40 -37.41 -7.30
C PRO A 27 -20.99 -35.94 -7.33
N GLU A 28 -21.86 -35.10 -7.89
CA GLU A 28 -21.73 -33.66 -7.80
C GLU A 28 -21.56 -33.32 -6.33
N ALA A 29 -20.34 -32.93 -5.96
CA ALA A 29 -20.05 -32.44 -4.62
C ALA A 29 -20.78 -31.11 -4.50
N THR A 30 -22.03 -31.17 -4.07
CA THR A 30 -22.72 -30.05 -3.45
C THR A 30 -21.80 -29.57 -2.35
N THR A 31 -21.18 -28.41 -2.54
CA THR A 31 -20.39 -27.74 -1.50
C THR A 31 -21.34 -27.46 -0.34
N GLU A 32 -21.37 -28.37 0.63
CA GLU A 32 -22.03 -28.16 1.91
C GLU A 32 -21.39 -26.90 2.51
N ALA A 33 -22.19 -25.86 2.65
CA ALA A 33 -21.72 -24.59 3.16
C ALA A 33 -21.10 -24.82 4.53
N ALA A 34 -19.89 -24.29 4.75
CA ALA A 34 -19.24 -24.39 6.05
C ALA A 34 -20.19 -23.87 7.15
N PRO A 35 -20.22 -24.52 8.33
CA PRO A 35 -21.05 -24.08 9.43
C PRO A 35 -20.69 -22.62 9.81
N PRO A 36 -21.67 -21.83 10.29
CA PRO A 36 -21.41 -20.47 10.71
C PRO A 36 -20.33 -20.44 11.80
N LEU A 37 -19.42 -19.47 11.71
CA LEU A 37 -18.43 -19.23 12.76
C LEU A 37 -19.19 -18.87 14.06
N SER A 38 -19.16 -19.78 15.04
CA SER A 38 -19.63 -19.46 16.39
C SER A 38 -18.58 -18.62 17.10
N LEU A 39 -19.02 -17.51 17.68
CA LEU A 39 -18.23 -16.62 18.53
C LEU A 39 -18.49 -16.88 20.02
N ASP A 40 -19.24 -17.94 20.34
CA ASP A 40 -19.62 -18.29 21.71
C ASP A 40 -18.36 -18.63 22.52
N GLY A 41 -18.19 -17.99 23.68
CA GLY A 41 -17.01 -18.14 24.55
C GLY A 41 -15.77 -17.33 24.14
N TYR A 42 -15.72 -16.75 22.94
CA TYR A 42 -14.63 -15.86 22.52
C TYR A 42 -14.86 -14.40 22.91
N MET A 43 -16.10 -14.01 23.19
CA MET A 43 -16.46 -12.66 23.63
C MET A 43 -16.27 -12.46 25.15
N ASP A 44 -16.11 -13.55 25.90
CA ASP A 44 -15.95 -13.54 27.36
C ASP A 44 -14.48 -13.45 27.80
N GLU A 45 -13.53 -13.60 26.86
CA GLU A 45 -12.10 -13.50 27.13
C GLU A 45 -11.71 -12.02 27.30
N LYS A 46 -11.41 -11.62 28.53
CA LYS A 46 -10.95 -10.27 28.84
C LYS A 46 -9.62 -10.02 28.12
N LEU A 47 -9.66 -9.17 27.09
CA LEU A 47 -8.44 -8.69 26.43
C LEU A 47 -7.49 -8.07 27.48
N PRO A 48 -6.18 -8.31 27.37
CA PRO A 48 -5.22 -7.65 28.24
C PRO A 48 -5.37 -6.13 28.10
N GLU A 49 -5.33 -5.43 29.22
CA GLU A 49 -5.40 -3.98 29.22
C GLU A 49 -4.17 -3.44 28.47
N ALA A 50 -4.41 -2.58 27.48
CA ALA A 50 -3.35 -1.96 26.73
C ALA A 50 -2.51 -1.09 27.68
N ASP A 51 -1.18 -1.27 27.61
CA ASP A 51 -0.24 -0.42 28.32
C ASP A 51 -0.15 0.94 27.61
N GLU A 52 -1.09 1.82 27.94
CA GLU A 52 -1.18 3.18 27.38
C GLU A 52 0.04 4.05 27.74
N SER A 53 0.92 3.61 28.65
CA SER A 53 2.14 4.35 29.02
C SER A 53 3.20 4.40 27.92
N ARG A 54 2.98 3.71 26.78
CA ARG A 54 3.98 3.55 25.70
C ARG A 54 3.81 4.49 24.52
N LYS A 55 2.68 5.19 24.38
CA LYS A 55 2.48 6.07 23.20
C LYS A 55 3.22 7.39 23.38
N PRO A 56 4.09 7.78 22.43
CA PRO A 56 4.72 9.09 22.47
C PRO A 56 3.66 10.19 22.42
N GLU A 57 3.72 11.14 23.34
CA GLU A 57 2.85 12.32 23.30
C GLU A 57 3.19 13.16 22.06
N MET A 58 2.20 13.38 21.20
CA MET A 58 2.29 14.22 20.00
C MET A 58 1.53 15.52 20.21
N LYS A 59 2.05 16.64 19.68
CA LYS A 59 1.40 17.96 19.74
C LYS A 59 0.48 18.25 18.54
N VAL A 60 0.17 17.23 17.75
CA VAL A 60 -0.61 17.33 16.51
C VAL A 60 -1.63 16.21 16.42
N ASP A 61 -2.73 16.49 15.74
CA ASP A 61 -3.75 15.49 15.43
C ASP A 61 -3.53 14.90 14.03
N ASN A 62 -3.12 13.63 13.98
CA ASN A 62 -3.00 12.84 12.76
C ASN A 62 -4.06 11.71 12.70
N SER A 63 -5.05 11.71 13.59
CA SER A 63 -6.03 10.62 13.76
C SER A 63 -6.70 10.23 12.44
N ALA A 64 -7.10 11.21 11.64
CA ALA A 64 -7.72 10.99 10.34
C ALA A 64 -6.81 10.26 9.33
N CYS A 65 -5.49 10.46 9.42
CA CYS A 65 -4.52 9.78 8.54
C CYS A 65 -4.28 8.34 9.01
N TYR A 66 -4.30 8.10 10.32
CA TYR A 66 -4.04 6.78 10.90
C TYR A 66 -5.16 5.77 10.68
N VAL A 67 -6.37 6.21 10.29
CA VAL A 67 -7.46 5.30 9.88
C VAL A 67 -6.98 4.32 8.81
N CYS A 68 -6.23 4.80 7.81
CA CYS A 68 -5.69 3.97 6.73
C CYS A 68 -4.16 3.76 6.84
N HIS A 69 -3.45 4.60 7.59
CA HIS A 69 -1.99 4.57 7.72
C HIS A 69 -1.51 4.40 9.17
N GLY A 70 -2.21 3.58 9.97
CA GLY A 70 -1.88 3.34 11.39
C GLY A 70 -0.46 2.80 11.62
N ASN A 71 0.14 2.14 10.62
CA ASN A 71 1.54 1.70 10.67
C ASN A 71 2.57 2.85 10.74
N LEU A 72 2.12 4.10 10.57
CA LEU A 72 2.95 5.29 10.68
C LEU A 72 2.85 5.98 12.04
N GLU A 73 1.92 5.58 12.92
CA GLU A 73 1.69 6.23 14.22
C GLU A 73 2.96 6.22 15.10
N GLU A 74 3.72 5.14 15.05
CA GLU A 74 4.97 4.97 15.81
C GLU A 74 6.24 5.23 14.97
N GLU A 75 6.09 5.68 13.72
CA GLU A 75 7.23 5.84 12.82
C GLU A 75 8.12 6.99 13.29
N PRO A 76 9.45 6.82 13.39
CA PRO A 76 10.30 7.83 14.04
C PRO A 76 10.30 9.21 13.38
N LEU A 77 9.98 9.33 12.08
CA LEU A 77 9.80 10.64 11.45
C LEU A 77 8.55 11.31 12.02
N VAL A 78 7.42 10.60 11.99
CA VAL A 78 6.10 11.09 12.44
C VAL A 78 6.12 11.45 13.91
N VAL A 79 6.68 10.60 14.78
CA VAL A 79 6.76 10.87 16.22
C VAL A 79 7.57 12.14 16.50
N ARG A 80 8.78 12.24 15.94
CA ARG A 80 9.66 13.40 16.20
C ARG A 80 9.10 14.69 15.64
N HIS A 81 8.52 14.66 14.44
CA HIS A 81 7.92 15.85 13.85
C HIS A 81 6.62 16.23 14.57
N GLY A 82 5.82 15.26 14.99
CA GLY A 82 4.61 15.50 15.78
C GLY A 82 4.89 16.11 17.15
N GLN A 83 6.05 15.83 17.76
CA GLN A 83 6.52 16.50 18.98
C GLN A 83 6.91 17.97 18.76
N GLU A 84 7.21 18.34 17.52
CA GLU A 84 7.56 19.70 17.07
C GLU A 84 6.38 20.37 16.34
N GLU A 85 5.14 19.95 16.60
CA GLU A 85 3.92 20.54 16.01
C GLU A 85 3.81 20.38 14.48
N ILE A 86 4.53 19.41 13.91
CA ILE A 86 4.49 19.09 12.47
C ILE A 86 3.71 17.78 12.25
N GLY A 87 2.45 17.91 11.83
CA GLY A 87 1.58 16.79 11.47
C GLY A 87 1.67 16.39 9.99
N CYS A 88 0.96 15.31 9.62
CA CYS A 88 0.96 14.76 8.26
C CYS A 88 0.61 15.82 7.20
N ILE A 89 -0.40 16.64 7.48
CA ILE A 89 -0.92 17.65 6.55
C ILE A 89 0.08 18.75 6.23
N LYS A 90 1.05 19.01 7.11
CA LYS A 90 2.07 20.05 6.89
C LYS A 90 2.96 19.68 5.70
N CYS A 91 3.24 18.40 5.52
CA CYS A 91 4.04 17.90 4.42
C CYS A 91 3.18 17.39 3.25
N HIS A 92 2.02 16.77 3.50
CA HIS A 92 1.22 16.08 2.49
C HIS A 92 -0.02 16.86 2.01
N GLY A 93 -0.31 18.02 2.60
CA GLY A 93 -1.55 18.79 2.34
C GLY A 93 -2.74 18.25 3.12
N GLU A 94 -3.88 18.95 3.05
CA GLU A 94 -5.11 18.56 3.77
C GLU A 94 -5.67 17.21 3.31
N SER A 95 -5.42 16.87 2.04
CA SER A 95 -5.71 15.59 1.40
C SER A 95 -7.17 15.16 1.61
N LEU A 96 -8.12 16.11 1.50
CA LEU A 96 -9.54 15.85 1.80
C LEU A 96 -10.13 14.79 0.89
N ASP A 97 -9.87 14.84 -0.42
CA ASP A 97 -10.40 13.85 -1.36
C ASP A 97 -9.79 12.47 -1.09
N HIS A 98 -8.47 12.41 -0.84
CA HIS A 98 -7.77 11.18 -0.45
C HIS A 98 -8.32 10.55 0.84
N ARG A 99 -8.57 11.37 1.87
CA ARG A 99 -9.10 10.92 3.17
C ARG A 99 -10.53 10.39 3.09
N ASN A 100 -11.29 10.82 2.09
CA ASN A 100 -12.66 10.36 1.85
C ASN A 100 -12.74 9.25 0.80
N ASP A 101 -11.62 8.79 0.25
CA ASP A 101 -11.55 7.76 -0.77
C ASP A 101 -11.16 6.40 -0.17
N GLU A 102 -12.19 5.60 0.13
CA GLU A 102 -12.05 4.23 0.65
C GLU A 102 -11.46 3.25 -0.38
N ASP A 103 -11.50 3.57 -1.68
CA ASP A 103 -10.89 2.75 -2.73
C ASP A 103 -9.37 3.02 -2.88
N ASN A 104 -8.85 4.03 -2.16
CA ASN A 104 -7.45 4.45 -2.14
C ASN A 104 -6.86 4.70 -3.54
N VAL A 105 -7.65 5.23 -4.48
CA VAL A 105 -7.21 5.54 -5.85
C VAL A 105 -6.82 7.01 -6.02
N THR A 106 -7.31 7.87 -5.14
CA THR A 106 -7.01 9.29 -5.08
C THR A 106 -5.71 9.47 -4.31
N PRO A 107 -4.68 10.14 -4.88
CA PRO A 107 -3.46 10.42 -4.15
C PRO A 107 -3.66 11.53 -3.11
N PRO A 108 -2.79 11.62 -2.08
CA PRO A 108 -2.71 12.81 -1.24
C PRO A 108 -2.30 14.05 -2.05
N ASP A 109 -2.62 15.25 -1.56
CA ASP A 109 -2.40 16.50 -2.31
C ASP A 109 -0.93 16.68 -2.73
N LYS A 110 -0.01 16.23 -1.88
CA LYS A 110 1.42 16.33 -2.12
C LYS A 110 2.15 15.02 -1.86
N MET A 111 2.88 14.58 -2.87
CA MET A 111 3.79 13.43 -2.81
C MET A 111 5.21 13.86 -3.18
N TYR A 112 6.20 13.16 -2.63
CA TYR A 112 7.61 13.48 -2.87
C TYR A 112 8.33 12.34 -3.59
N GLY A 113 8.79 12.63 -4.81
CA GLY A 113 9.77 11.81 -5.51
C GLY A 113 11.14 11.92 -4.84
N PRO A 114 12.07 10.98 -5.07
CA PRO A 114 13.42 11.06 -4.49
C PRO A 114 14.09 12.42 -4.72
N ARG A 115 13.95 13.00 -5.92
CA ARG A 115 14.54 14.31 -6.26
C ARG A 115 13.94 15.50 -5.51
N ASP A 116 12.78 15.31 -4.87
CA ASP A 116 12.05 16.38 -4.19
C ASP A 116 12.21 16.33 -2.67
N ILE A 117 12.68 15.20 -2.12
CA ILE A 117 12.83 14.99 -0.67
C ILE A 117 13.77 16.01 -0.06
N ASP A 118 14.98 16.17 -0.61
CA ASP A 118 15.97 17.11 -0.06
C ASP A 118 15.48 18.56 -0.12
N ARG A 119 14.75 18.93 -1.17
CA ARG A 119 14.17 20.27 -1.29
C ARG A 119 13.11 20.50 -0.22
N MET A 120 12.20 19.54 -0.03
CA MET A 120 11.15 19.62 0.99
C MET A 120 11.74 19.69 2.39
N CYS A 121 12.69 18.81 2.73
CA CYS A 121 13.29 18.80 4.07
C CYS A 121 13.96 20.15 4.39
N ARG A 122 14.55 20.81 3.39
CA ARG A 122 15.17 22.13 3.53
C ARG A 122 14.19 23.30 3.71
N GLU A 123 12.88 23.09 3.56
CA GLU A 123 11.89 24.11 3.93
C GLU A 123 11.94 24.44 5.43
N CYS A 124 12.38 23.49 6.27
CA CYS A 124 12.59 23.70 7.70
C CYS A 124 14.01 23.37 8.19
N HIS A 125 14.76 22.53 7.48
CA HIS A 125 16.14 22.14 7.84
C HIS A 125 17.18 22.76 6.91
N GLU A 126 17.70 23.93 7.27
CA GLU A 126 18.64 24.67 6.42
C GLU A 126 20.03 24.02 6.33
N THR A 127 20.48 23.37 7.40
CA THR A 127 21.83 22.84 7.52
C THR A 127 21.85 21.37 7.91
N HIS A 128 22.90 20.67 7.46
CA HIS A 128 23.20 19.30 7.88
C HIS A 128 24.52 19.31 8.65
N ASP A 129 24.44 19.65 9.93
CA ASP A 129 25.60 19.61 10.82
C ASP A 129 25.77 18.21 11.42
N ALA A 130 26.61 17.39 10.78
CA ALA A 130 26.94 16.06 11.26
C ALA A 130 28.42 15.76 10.99
N PRO A 131 29.15 15.17 11.96
CA PRO A 131 30.53 14.79 11.74
C PRO A 131 30.68 13.84 10.54
N ALA A 132 31.64 14.10 9.65
CA ALA A 132 31.83 13.33 8.42
C ALA A 132 31.91 11.81 8.66
N ARG A 133 32.60 11.38 9.73
CA ARG A 133 32.69 9.96 10.12
C ARG A 133 31.33 9.35 10.48
N SER A 134 30.45 10.12 11.11
CA SER A 134 29.09 9.68 11.44
C SER A 134 28.23 9.54 10.19
N VAL A 135 28.37 10.45 9.22
CA VAL A 135 27.68 10.38 7.92
C VAL A 135 28.10 9.12 7.16
N LEU A 136 29.41 8.90 7.00
CA LEU A 136 29.94 7.71 6.32
C LEU A 136 29.50 6.40 7.00
N ARG A 137 29.51 6.36 8.33
CA ARG A 137 29.04 5.19 9.09
C ARG A 137 27.55 4.94 8.88
N ARG A 138 26.72 6.00 8.83
CA ARG A 138 25.28 5.88 8.62
C ARG A 138 24.96 5.42 7.20
N TRP A 139 25.63 6.01 6.20
CA TRP A 139 25.54 5.60 4.80
C TRP A 139 25.87 4.12 4.63
N LYS A 140 27.04 3.68 5.13
CA LYS A 140 27.47 2.27 5.06
C LYS A 140 26.46 1.30 5.69
N LYS A 141 25.76 1.73 6.76
CA LYS A 141 24.77 0.91 7.46
C LYS A 141 23.43 0.81 6.71
N ARG A 142 23.03 1.83 5.95
CA ARG A 142 21.63 1.94 5.47
C ARG A 142 21.45 1.92 3.96
N CYS A 143 22.39 2.47 3.21
CA CYS A 143 22.31 2.59 1.77
C CYS A 143 23.69 2.46 1.09
N PRO A 144 24.50 1.44 1.42
CA PRO A 144 25.83 1.26 0.83
C PRO A 144 25.80 1.09 -0.70
N GLU A 145 24.66 0.67 -1.25
CA GLU A 145 24.43 0.52 -2.69
C GLU A 145 24.34 1.86 -3.44
N LYS A 146 24.01 2.97 -2.75
CA LYS A 146 23.96 4.29 -3.35
C LYS A 146 25.34 4.94 -3.31
N THR A 147 26.11 4.77 -4.38
CA THR A 147 27.49 5.29 -4.47
C THR A 147 27.59 6.68 -5.08
N ASP A 148 26.63 7.10 -5.92
CA ASP A 148 26.57 8.48 -6.45
C ASP A 148 25.95 9.40 -5.39
N PRO A 149 26.72 10.36 -4.80
CA PRO A 149 26.23 11.24 -3.77
C PRO A 149 25.01 12.07 -4.19
N ARG A 150 24.82 12.34 -5.48
CA ARG A 150 23.68 13.13 -6.01
C ARG A 150 22.35 12.39 -5.95
N THR A 151 22.37 11.09 -5.67
CA THR A 151 21.18 10.22 -5.58
C THR A 151 20.80 9.88 -4.14
N ILE A 152 21.65 10.26 -3.18
CA ILE A 152 21.43 10.08 -1.75
C ILE A 152 20.53 11.22 -1.27
N VAL A 153 19.47 10.88 -0.56
CA VAL A 153 18.48 11.83 -0.03
C VAL A 153 18.38 11.71 1.49
N CYS A 154 17.80 12.73 2.15
CA CYS A 154 17.70 12.79 3.62
C CYS A 154 17.14 11.49 4.24
N THR A 155 16.10 10.91 3.63
CA THR A 155 15.42 9.72 4.15
C THR A 155 16.22 8.43 3.97
N ASP A 156 17.21 8.36 3.07
CA ASP A 156 18.04 7.14 2.96
C ASP A 156 18.75 6.84 4.29
N CYS A 157 19.22 7.91 4.95
CA CYS A 157 19.95 7.83 6.21
C CYS A 157 19.06 8.02 7.44
N HIS A 158 18.11 8.96 7.44
CA HIS A 158 17.42 9.34 8.67
C HIS A 158 16.22 8.43 8.99
N PHE A 159 15.29 8.24 8.06
CA PHE A 159 13.96 7.67 8.35
C PHE A 159 13.51 6.61 7.33
N ARG A 160 12.41 5.89 7.55
CA ARG A 160 11.84 4.98 6.53
C ARG A 160 10.37 5.31 6.36
N HIS A 161 10.11 6.56 5.98
CA HIS A 161 8.76 7.10 5.79
C HIS A 161 8.20 6.69 4.43
N LYS A 162 7.83 5.41 4.31
CA LYS A 162 7.24 4.81 3.12
C LYS A 162 6.40 3.61 3.51
N LEU A 163 5.20 3.48 2.94
CA LEU A 163 4.43 2.25 3.00
C LEU A 163 5.23 1.08 2.37
N SER A 164 5.29 -0.04 3.08
CA SER A 164 6.01 -1.25 2.68
C SER A 164 5.34 -1.95 1.48
N VAL A 165 4.01 -1.94 1.45
CA VAL A 165 3.17 -2.52 0.41
C VAL A 165 2.24 -1.45 -0.14
N ARG A 166 2.05 -1.45 -1.45
CA ARG A 166 1.12 -0.56 -2.16
C ARG A 166 0.35 -1.34 -3.20
N THR A 167 -0.96 -1.23 -3.15
CA THR A 167 -1.89 -1.76 -4.16
C THR A 167 -2.07 -0.75 -5.30
N VAL A 168 -1.98 0.55 -4.99
CA VAL A 168 -2.01 1.65 -5.96
C VAL A 168 -0.68 2.38 -5.96
N GLU A 169 -0.15 2.65 -7.16
CA GLU A 169 1.04 3.46 -7.37
C GLU A 169 0.70 4.64 -8.27
N TRP A 170 1.13 5.83 -7.86
CA TRP A 170 0.91 7.07 -8.59
C TRP A 170 2.20 7.64 -9.14
N ASP A 171 2.08 8.39 -10.23
CA ASP A 171 3.08 9.37 -10.60
C ASP A 171 3.08 10.47 -9.54
N LYS A 172 4.22 10.67 -8.89
CA LYS A 172 4.33 11.52 -7.72
C LYS A 172 4.22 13.02 -8.03
N LYS A 173 4.27 13.41 -9.30
CA LYS A 173 4.17 14.81 -9.73
C LYS A 173 2.77 15.15 -10.19
N THR A 174 2.13 14.24 -10.93
CA THR A 174 0.81 14.47 -11.55
C THR A 174 -0.34 13.90 -10.73
N GLY A 175 -0.07 12.89 -9.90
CA GLY A 175 -1.12 12.16 -9.17
C GLY A 175 -1.83 11.11 -10.03
N GLU A 176 -1.44 10.92 -11.30
CA GLU A 176 -2.02 9.90 -12.15
C GLU A 176 -1.68 8.49 -11.67
N VAL A 177 -2.64 7.57 -11.75
CA VAL A 177 -2.44 6.17 -11.36
C VAL A 177 -1.56 5.48 -12.42
N LEU A 178 -0.42 4.95 -11.98
CA LEU A 178 0.50 4.16 -12.80
C LEU A 178 0.18 2.66 -12.74
N VAL A 179 -0.12 2.17 -11.53
CA VAL A 179 -0.41 0.75 -11.30
C VAL A 179 -1.56 0.65 -10.31
N ARG A 180 -2.54 -0.20 -10.62
CA ARG A 180 -3.52 -0.71 -9.68
C ARG A 180 -3.44 -2.23 -9.69
N ARG A 181 -2.93 -2.80 -8.61
CA ARG A 181 -2.93 -4.25 -8.41
C ARG A 181 -4.29 -4.65 -7.87
N GLU A 182 -5.04 -5.40 -8.67
CA GLU A 182 -6.24 -6.07 -8.21
C GLU A 182 -5.82 -7.14 -7.19
N LEU A 183 -6.44 -7.14 -6.01
CA LEU A 183 -6.36 -8.27 -5.11
C LEU A 183 -6.96 -9.49 -5.84
N PRO A 184 -6.43 -10.71 -5.64
CA PRO A 184 -6.92 -11.89 -6.31
C PRO A 184 -8.44 -12.03 -6.15
N ALA A 185 -9.12 -12.33 -7.26
CA ALA A 185 -10.57 -12.44 -7.34
C ALA A 185 -11.09 -13.40 -6.26
N GLY A 186 -11.86 -12.86 -5.30
CA GLY A 186 -12.35 -13.59 -4.13
C GLY A 186 -12.49 -12.72 -2.88
N ALA A 187 -11.76 -11.61 -2.79
CA ALA A 187 -12.00 -10.54 -1.82
C ALA A 187 -12.97 -9.51 -2.43
N GLY A 188 -14.26 -9.87 -2.53
CA GLY A 188 -15.27 -9.00 -3.13
C GLY A 188 -15.50 -7.72 -2.32
N PRO A 189 -15.85 -6.59 -2.96
CA PRO A 189 -16.26 -5.38 -2.27
C PRO A 189 -17.56 -5.62 -1.48
N SER A 190 -17.60 -5.07 -0.26
CA SER A 190 -18.81 -5.08 0.58
C SER A 190 -20.00 -4.48 -0.20
N PRO A 191 -21.20 -5.09 -0.16
CA PRO A 191 -22.33 -4.74 -1.02
C PRO A 191 -22.95 -3.35 -0.78
N ASN A 192 -22.36 -2.50 0.05
CA ASN A 192 -22.99 -1.24 0.47
C ASN A 192 -22.72 -0.02 -0.42
N ASN A 193 -21.87 -0.09 -1.46
CA ASN A 193 -21.55 1.12 -2.26
C ASN A 193 -22.30 1.24 -3.61
N ALA A 194 -23.31 0.40 -3.87
CA ALA A 194 -24.07 0.45 -5.13
C ALA A 194 -25.13 1.57 -5.20
N GLN A 195 -25.26 2.42 -4.17
CA GLN A 195 -26.34 3.41 -4.08
C GLN A 195 -25.85 4.84 -3.82
N LYS A 196 -24.94 5.38 -4.65
CA LYS A 196 -24.69 6.83 -4.63
C LYS A 196 -24.27 7.45 -5.96
N ALA A 197 -24.71 6.89 -7.08
CA ALA A 197 -24.45 7.44 -8.40
C ALA A 197 -25.73 7.79 -9.18
N LYS A 198 -26.65 8.57 -8.60
CA LYS A 198 -27.66 9.34 -9.36
C LYS A 198 -28.06 10.62 -8.64
N LYS A 199 -27.40 11.74 -8.94
CA LYS A 199 -28.05 13.05 -8.92
C LYS A 199 -27.45 13.96 -10.00
N PRO A 200 -28.22 14.46 -10.97
CA PRO A 200 -27.71 15.36 -11.99
C PRO A 200 -27.41 16.75 -11.41
N ALA A 201 -26.35 17.37 -11.94
CA ALA A 201 -25.94 18.74 -11.67
C ALA A 201 -27.07 19.72 -12.03
N ASN A 202 -27.40 20.63 -11.10
CA ASN A 202 -28.37 21.69 -11.33
C ASN A 202 -27.64 23.02 -11.56
N ASP A 203 -28.04 23.68 -12.65
CA ASP A 203 -27.53 24.94 -13.19
C ASP A 203 -27.55 26.08 -12.16
N ARG A 204 -26.38 26.66 -11.91
CA ARG A 204 -26.26 27.92 -11.17
C ARG A 204 -26.45 29.09 -12.13
N LYS A 205 -27.71 29.45 -12.38
CA LYS A 205 -28.09 30.66 -13.10
C LYS A 205 -27.67 31.88 -12.29
N THR A 206 -26.82 32.71 -12.90
CA THR A 206 -26.42 34.03 -12.46
C THR A 206 -27.64 34.93 -12.20
N LYS A 207 -27.71 35.56 -11.03
CA LYS A 207 -28.55 36.75 -10.82
C LYS A 207 -27.70 37.87 -10.20
N LYS A 208 -27.25 38.74 -11.11
CA LYS A 208 -26.89 40.13 -10.88
C LYS A 208 -28.21 40.90 -10.68
N ASP A 209 -28.29 41.75 -9.66
CA ASP A 209 -29.20 42.91 -9.47
C ASP A 209 -28.78 43.53 -8.11
N SER A 210 -28.01 44.63 -8.03
CA SER A 210 -28.39 46.05 -8.14
C SER A 210 -29.22 46.60 -6.97
N ARG A 211 -28.62 47.53 -6.19
CA ARG A 211 -29.21 48.68 -5.44
C ARG A 211 -30.32 48.36 -4.41
N ASP A 212 -30.36 48.89 -3.19
CA ASP A 212 -29.81 50.09 -2.53
C ASP A 212 -29.44 49.76 -1.07
#